data_AF-A0A368FG27-F1
#
_entry.id   AF-A0A368FG27-F1
#
_cell.length_a   1.000
_cell.length_b   1.000
_cell.length_c   1.000
_cell.angle_alpha   90.00
_cell.angle_beta   90.00
_cell.angle_gamma   90.00
#
_symmetry.space_group_name_H-M   'P 1'
#
loop_
_entity.id
_entity.type
_entity.pdbx_description
1 polymer ?
#
loop_
_entity_poly.entity_id
_entity_poly.type
_entity_poly.pdbx_seq_one_letter_code
_entity_poly.pdbx_strand_id
1 'polypeptide(L)'
;MLGTNLYLQASLGCEAFFKDDSRCKNLTEIMTSAGKCFRLMGFDQTGDGFGYGERIVINLPQHLYNPGANQMLNDGIVVKLAERGKGIDNDLTFIPSGVHAIMPLSATQYEFMNDPPRYECEEDSDGTYSRVWCFEVSDCTFR
;
A
#
# COMPACT_ATOMS: atom_id res chain seq x y z
N MET A 1 -19.00 -21.69 2.09
CA MET A 1 -18.04 -21.02 1.18
C MET A 1 -18.79 -20.12 0.19
N LEU A 2 -19.33 -18.98 0.65
CA LEU A 2 -20.13 -18.05 -0.17
C LEU A 2 -19.83 -16.57 0.11
N GLY A 3 -18.82 -16.27 0.93
CA GLY A 3 -18.57 -14.93 1.47
C GLY A 3 -17.46 -14.12 0.82
N THR A 4 -16.52 -14.73 0.10
CA THR A 4 -15.31 -14.05 -0.40
C THR A 4 -15.45 -13.39 -1.77
N ASN A 5 -16.40 -13.84 -2.61
CA ASN A 5 -16.56 -13.30 -3.97
C ASN A 5 -17.38 -11.99 -4.05
N LEU A 6 -18.28 -11.73 -3.09
CA LEU A 6 -19.13 -10.54 -3.13
C LEU A 6 -18.36 -9.25 -2.83
N TYR A 7 -17.38 -9.28 -1.92
CA TYR A 7 -16.60 -8.09 -1.53
C TYR A 7 -15.68 -7.61 -2.65
N LEU A 8 -15.09 -8.53 -3.42
CA LEU A 8 -14.27 -8.19 -4.59
C LEU A 8 -15.09 -7.56 -5.71
N GLN A 9 -16.35 -7.96 -5.88
CA GLN A 9 -17.28 -7.36 -6.86
C GLN A 9 -17.89 -6.02 -6.41
N ALA A 10 -17.97 -5.77 -5.11
CA ALA A 10 -18.53 -4.53 -4.57
C ALA A 10 -17.51 -3.36 -4.53
N SER A 11 -16.21 -3.64 -4.64
CA SER A 11 -15.16 -2.63 -4.68
C SER A 11 -14.88 -2.15 -6.12
N LEU A 12 -14.64 -0.85 -6.28
CA LEU A 12 -14.21 -0.27 -7.57
C LEU A 12 -12.87 -0.86 -8.01
N GLY A 13 -12.73 -1.09 -9.33
CA GLY A 13 -11.46 -1.46 -9.96
C GLY A 13 -10.49 -0.29 -10.06
N CYS A 14 -9.24 -0.57 -10.41
CA CYS A 14 -8.18 0.43 -10.57
C CYS A 14 -8.54 1.50 -11.61
N GLU A 15 -9.20 1.08 -12.68
CA GLU A 15 -9.61 1.89 -13.83
C GLU A 15 -10.62 2.98 -13.44
N ALA A 16 -11.30 2.83 -12.30
CA ALA A 16 -12.17 3.88 -11.78
C ALA A 16 -11.38 5.12 -11.30
N PHE A 17 -10.10 4.93 -10.96
CA PHE A 17 -9.26 5.94 -10.32
C PHE A 17 -8.21 6.54 -11.25
N PHE A 18 -7.68 5.78 -12.21
CA PHE A 18 -6.63 6.24 -13.11
C PHE A 18 -7.18 6.49 -14.51
N LYS A 19 -6.86 7.66 -15.09
CA LYS A 19 -7.19 7.97 -16.49
C LYS A 19 -6.32 7.19 -17.50
N ASP A 20 -5.13 6.78 -17.06
CA ASP A 20 -4.18 6.01 -17.86
C ASP A 20 -4.24 4.54 -17.43
N ASP A 21 -5.01 3.74 -18.17
CA ASP A 21 -5.23 2.32 -17.91
C ASP A 21 -3.94 1.49 -17.94
N SER A 22 -2.85 2.00 -18.53
CA SER A 22 -1.57 1.30 -18.52
C SER A 22 -1.03 1.11 -17.10
N ARG A 23 -1.40 1.99 -16.17
CA ARG A 23 -1.05 1.91 -14.74
C ARG A 23 -1.77 0.78 -14.02
N CYS A 24 -2.89 0.32 -14.57
CA CYS A 24 -3.65 -0.81 -14.03
C CYS A 24 -3.13 -2.16 -14.56
N LYS A 25 -2.11 -2.18 -15.42
CA LYS A 25 -1.48 -3.41 -15.90
C LYS A 25 -0.48 -3.93 -14.86
N ASN A 26 -0.56 -5.21 -14.53
CA ASN A 26 0.33 -5.91 -13.59
C ASN A 26 0.37 -5.31 -12.17
N LEU A 27 -0.73 -4.70 -11.71
CA LEU A 27 -0.84 -4.28 -10.31
C LEU A 27 -1.18 -5.45 -9.39
N THR A 28 -0.85 -5.29 -8.12
CA THR A 28 -1.29 -6.21 -7.06
C THR A 28 -2.46 -5.57 -6.32
N GLU A 29 -3.58 -6.29 -6.24
CA GLU A 29 -4.73 -5.89 -5.42
C GLU A 29 -4.51 -6.40 -3.98
N ILE A 30 -4.74 -5.52 -3.00
CA ILE A 30 -4.56 -5.85 -1.59
C ILE A 30 -5.77 -5.33 -0.81
N MET A 31 -6.34 -6.16 0.06
CA MET A 31 -7.41 -5.74 0.96
C MET A 31 -6.80 -5.18 2.24
N THR A 32 -7.22 -3.97 2.64
CA THR A 32 -6.78 -3.31 3.87
C THR A 32 -7.99 -2.89 4.72
N SER A 33 -7.74 -2.29 5.88
CA SER A 33 -8.79 -1.64 6.69
C SER A 33 -9.51 -0.50 5.95
N ALA A 34 -8.90 0.09 4.92
CA ALA A 34 -9.49 1.11 4.07
C ALA A 34 -10.27 0.54 2.86
N GLY A 35 -10.36 -0.79 2.72
CA GLY A 35 -11.00 -1.47 1.60
C GLY A 35 -9.99 -2.02 0.58
N LYS A 36 -10.40 -2.15 -0.69
CA LYS A 36 -9.52 -2.60 -1.78
C LYS A 36 -8.51 -1.49 -2.12
N CYS A 37 -7.23 -1.82 -2.05
CA CYS A 37 -6.11 -0.96 -2.43
C CYS A 37 -5.33 -1.56 -3.60
N PHE A 38 -4.60 -0.71 -4.32
CA PHE A 38 -3.80 -1.08 -5.48
C PHE A 38 -2.34 -0.75 -5.23
N ARG A 39 -1.48 -1.75 -5.35
CA ARG A 39 -0.03 -1.56 -5.27
C ARG A 39 0.52 -1.25 -6.65
N LEU A 40 1.04 -0.03 -6.80
CA LEU A 40 1.79 0.39 -7.98
C LEU A 40 3.26 -0.01 -7.81
N MET A 41 3.85 -0.57 -8.87
CA MET A 41 5.26 -0.95 -8.87
C MET A 41 6.12 0.30 -9.01
N GLY A 42 6.96 0.57 -8.00
CA GLY A 42 7.95 1.63 -8.07
C GLY A 42 9.11 1.27 -9.00
N PHE A 43 9.79 2.28 -9.55
CA PHE A 43 10.99 2.16 -10.38
C PHE A 43 12.24 2.63 -9.62
N ASP A 44 13.42 2.23 -10.10
CA ASP A 44 14.68 2.68 -9.52
C ASP A 44 14.90 4.15 -9.90
N GLN A 45 15.09 5.01 -8.91
CA GLN A 45 15.36 6.41 -9.15
C GLN A 45 16.77 6.58 -9.72
N THR A 46 16.88 7.25 -10.86
CA THR A 46 18.15 7.50 -11.55
C THR A 46 18.77 8.87 -11.22
N GLY A 47 18.09 9.67 -10.39
CA GLY A 47 18.54 11.00 -9.95
C GLY A 47 17.57 11.64 -8.95
N ASP A 48 17.95 12.81 -8.44
CA ASP A 48 17.20 13.54 -7.41
C ASP A 48 16.28 14.61 -7.99
N GLY A 49 15.20 14.90 -7.27
CA GLY A 49 14.28 16.01 -7.55
C GLY A 49 13.03 15.62 -8.32
N PHE A 50 12.11 16.58 -8.44
CA PHE A 50 10.75 16.33 -8.97
C PHE A 50 10.73 15.75 -10.39
N GLY A 51 11.72 16.09 -11.22
CA GLY A 51 11.82 15.59 -12.61
C GLY A 51 12.19 14.11 -12.74
N TYR A 52 12.75 13.51 -11.69
CA TYR A 52 13.13 12.09 -11.63
C TYR A 52 12.16 11.27 -10.76
N GLY A 53 11.11 11.91 -10.25
CA GLY A 53 10.06 11.28 -9.47
C GLY A 53 8.88 10.80 -10.31
N GLU A 54 7.86 10.28 -9.64
CA GLU A 54 6.61 9.87 -10.28
C GLU A 54 5.52 10.91 -10.06
N ARG A 55 4.82 11.26 -11.13
CA ARG A 55 3.59 12.06 -11.05
C ARG A 55 2.38 11.17 -11.28
N ILE A 56 1.50 11.12 -10.29
CA ILE A 56 0.28 10.34 -10.32
C ILE A 56 -0.92 11.29 -10.20
N VAL A 57 -1.89 11.12 -11.09
CA VAL A 57 -3.16 11.86 -11.05
C VAL A 57 -4.27 10.84 -10.80
N ILE A 58 -5.00 11.04 -9.71
CA ILE A 58 -6.07 10.13 -9.26
C ILE A 58 -7.40 10.86 -9.37
N ASN A 59 -8.37 10.20 -9.99
CA ASN A 59 -9.76 10.62 -10.04
C ASN A 59 -10.52 9.92 -8.92
N LEU A 60 -11.28 10.68 -8.13
CA LEU A 60 -12.09 10.13 -7.05
C LEU A 60 -13.56 10.17 -7.47
N PRO A 61 -14.19 9.02 -7.79
CA PRO A 61 -15.58 8.98 -8.21
C PRO A 61 -16.51 9.14 -6.99
N GLN A 62 -16.58 10.36 -6.44
CA GLN A 62 -17.38 10.71 -5.25
C GLN A 62 -18.85 10.26 -5.37
N HIS A 63 -19.40 10.23 -6.58
CA HIS A 63 -20.76 9.76 -6.85
C HIS A 63 -20.99 8.27 -6.52
N LEU A 64 -19.92 7.49 -6.34
CA LEU A 64 -19.94 6.08 -5.97
C LEU A 64 -19.63 5.87 -4.47
N TYR A 65 -19.45 6.94 -3.68
CA TYR A 65 -19.18 6.83 -2.25
C TYR A 65 -20.43 6.36 -1.49
N ASN A 66 -20.23 5.58 -0.43
CA ASN A 66 -21.27 4.72 0.14
C ASN A 66 -22.18 5.32 1.25
N PRO A 67 -22.44 6.61 1.48
CA PRO A 67 -22.94 7.16 2.79
C PRO A 67 -23.05 6.36 4.15
N GLY A 68 -22.62 5.10 4.32
CA GLY A 68 -23.00 4.20 5.44
C GLY A 68 -22.11 4.29 6.68
N ALA A 69 -22.54 3.71 7.79
CA ALA A 69 -22.06 4.02 9.16
C ALA A 69 -20.54 3.90 9.46
N ASN A 70 -19.74 3.30 8.58
CA ASN A 70 -18.27 3.22 8.69
C ASN A 70 -17.55 4.09 7.63
N GLN A 71 -18.11 5.24 7.23
CA GLN A 71 -17.42 6.19 6.34
C GLN A 71 -16.18 6.76 7.03
N MET A 72 -15.04 6.79 6.34
CA MET A 72 -14.09 7.89 6.56
C MET A 72 -14.82 9.18 6.15
N LEU A 73 -15.05 10.10 7.10
CA LEU A 73 -15.76 11.37 6.85
C LEU A 73 -15.04 12.30 5.86
N ASN A 74 -13.82 11.93 5.45
CA ASN A 74 -12.96 12.73 4.60
C ASN A 74 -12.89 12.12 3.20
N ASP A 75 -13.05 12.97 2.18
CA ASP A 75 -12.77 12.60 0.80
C ASP A 75 -11.27 12.69 0.52
N GLY A 76 -10.71 11.62 -0.04
CA GLY A 76 -9.29 11.54 -0.33
C GLY A 76 -8.84 10.11 -0.60
N ILE A 77 -7.53 9.94 -0.59
CA ILE A 77 -6.87 8.64 -0.72
C ILE A 77 -6.04 8.36 0.51
N VAL A 78 -5.73 7.08 0.67
CA VAL A 78 -4.77 6.61 1.63
C VAL A 78 -3.59 6.01 0.87
N VAL A 79 -2.38 6.45 1.20
CA VAL A 79 -1.15 6.07 0.51
C VAL A 79 -0.14 5.50 1.50
N LYS A 80 0.56 4.47 1.06
CA LYS A 80 1.70 3.89 1.76
C LYS A 80 2.82 3.61 0.78
N LEU A 81 4.03 3.97 1.19
CA LEU A 81 5.27 3.64 0.52
C LEU A 81 5.82 2.39 1.19
N ALA A 82 6.07 1.34 0.40
CA ALA A 82 6.58 0.07 0.90
C ALA A 82 7.67 -0.46 -0.04
N GLU A 83 8.69 -1.08 0.55
CA GLU A 83 9.76 -1.75 -0.19
C GLU A 83 9.21 -2.90 -1.04
N ARG A 84 9.82 -3.13 -2.22
CA ARG A 84 9.40 -4.18 -3.16
C ARG A 84 9.38 -5.55 -2.45
N GLY A 85 8.29 -6.29 -2.62
CA GLY A 85 8.14 -7.63 -2.03
C GLY A 85 7.79 -7.66 -0.53
N LYS A 86 7.83 -6.54 0.18
CA LYS A 86 7.47 -6.46 1.60
C LYS A 86 5.99 -6.16 1.81
N GLY A 87 5.45 -6.64 2.94
CA GLY A 87 4.09 -6.34 3.41
C GLY A 87 3.85 -4.85 3.68
N ILE A 88 2.58 -4.47 3.82
CA ILE A 88 2.16 -3.07 4.01
C ILE A 88 1.83 -2.87 5.49
N ASP A 89 2.68 -2.16 6.23
CA ASP A 89 2.41 -1.80 7.63
C ASP A 89 1.13 -0.96 7.79
N ASN A 90 0.53 -1.00 8.98
CA ASN A 90 -0.71 -0.30 9.33
C ASN A 90 -0.61 1.24 9.26
N ASP A 91 0.61 1.81 9.15
CA ASP A 91 0.77 3.26 9.06
C ASP A 91 0.43 3.71 7.64
N LEU A 92 -0.70 4.37 7.52
CA LEU A 92 -1.31 4.80 6.28
C LEU A 92 -1.39 6.33 6.25
N THR A 93 -0.89 6.97 5.18
CA THR A 93 -0.91 8.44 5.04
C THR A 93 -2.16 8.86 4.29
N PHE A 94 -3.00 9.69 4.90
CA PHE A 94 -4.17 10.26 4.24
C PHE A 94 -3.80 11.50 3.40
N ILE A 95 -4.28 11.55 2.16
CA ILE A 95 -4.16 12.71 1.27
C ILE A 95 -5.57 13.15 0.87
N PRO A 96 -6.00 14.36 1.23
CA PRO A 96 -7.34 14.85 0.89
C PRO A 96 -7.50 15.05 -0.63
N SER A 97 -8.74 15.05 -1.10
CA SER A 97 -9.03 15.39 -2.49
C SER A 97 -8.78 16.87 -2.80
N GLY A 98 -8.58 17.20 -4.08
CA GLY A 98 -8.41 18.59 -4.54
C GLY A 98 -7.05 19.24 -4.27
N VAL A 99 -6.06 18.48 -3.77
CA VAL A 99 -4.71 18.98 -3.50
C VAL A 99 -3.67 18.41 -4.47
N HIS A 100 -2.56 19.13 -4.64
CA HIS A 100 -1.33 18.59 -5.22
C HIS A 100 -0.38 18.23 -4.08
N ALA A 101 -0.37 16.95 -3.69
CA ALA A 101 0.51 16.46 -2.65
C ALA A 101 1.91 16.15 -3.22
N ILE A 102 2.94 16.68 -2.57
CA ILE A 102 4.34 16.39 -2.88
C ILE A 102 4.90 15.54 -1.74
N MET A 103 5.32 14.32 -2.06
CA MET A 103 5.92 13.39 -1.09
C MET A 103 7.40 13.23 -1.42
N PRO A 104 8.31 13.98 -0.75
CA PRO A 104 9.74 13.74 -0.89
C PRO A 104 10.07 12.38 -0.28
N LEU A 105 10.74 11.53 -1.06
CA LEU A 105 11.12 10.19 -0.63
C LEU A 105 12.53 10.22 -0.05
N SER A 106 12.68 9.68 1.16
CA SER A 106 13.98 9.36 1.75
C SER A 106 13.90 7.93 2.26
N ALA A 107 14.79 7.07 1.76
CA ALA A 107 14.90 5.69 2.22
C ALA A 107 16.01 5.61 3.27
N THR A 108 15.71 5.04 4.43
CA THR A 108 16.71 4.73 5.45
C THR A 108 16.79 3.22 5.56
N GLN A 109 17.98 2.67 5.29
CA GLN A 109 18.26 1.26 5.48
C GLN A 109 18.91 1.06 6.85
N TYR A 110 18.36 0.14 7.64
CA TYR A 110 18.95 -0.30 8.89
C TYR A 110 19.50 -1.71 8.71
N GLU A 111 20.78 -1.89 9.00
CA GLU A 111 21.40 -3.20 9.04
C GLU A 111 21.55 -3.62 10.51
N PHE A 112 20.87 -4.70 10.88
CA PHE A 112 20.92 -5.23 12.23
C PHE A 112 21.91 -6.40 12.27
N MET A 113 22.78 -6.42 13.27
CA MET A 113 23.62 -7.58 13.55
C MET A 113 22.79 -8.66 14.24
N ASN A 114 22.82 -9.89 13.72
CA ASN A 114 22.21 -11.05 14.37
C ASN A 114 23.16 -11.53 15.50
N ASP A 115 22.87 -11.16 16.74
CA ASP A 115 23.66 -11.50 17.94
C ASP A 115 22.75 -12.05 19.05
N PRO A 116 22.29 -13.31 18.95
CA PRO A 116 21.46 -13.92 19.98
C PRO A 116 22.23 -14.05 21.32
N PRO A 117 21.61 -13.76 22.48
CA PRO A 117 20.18 -13.51 22.70
C PRO A 117 19.79 -12.01 22.67
N ARG A 118 20.71 -11.11 22.28
CA ARG A 118 20.48 -9.65 22.35
C ARG A 118 19.62 -9.16 21.19
N TYR A 119 19.91 -9.66 19.99
CA TYR A 119 19.19 -9.33 18.76
C TYR A 119 19.05 -10.60 17.92
N GLU A 120 17.83 -11.08 17.78
CA GLU A 120 17.50 -12.19 16.87
C GLU A 120 16.84 -11.60 15.63
N CYS A 121 17.59 -11.61 14.52
CA CYS A 121 17.06 -11.27 13.21
C CYS A 121 16.70 -12.57 12.49
N GLU A 122 15.49 -12.63 11.95
CA GLU A 122 15.05 -13.76 11.14
C GLU A 122 15.69 -13.68 9.75
N GLU A 123 16.25 -14.78 9.28
CA GLU A 123 16.81 -14.84 7.93
C GLU A 123 15.67 -14.91 6.90
N ASP A 124 15.58 -13.88 6.08
CA ASP A 124 14.58 -13.79 5.02
C ASP A 124 15.07 -14.49 3.75
N SER A 125 14.98 -15.83 3.71
CA SER A 125 15.43 -16.62 2.54
C SER A 125 14.69 -16.28 1.25
N ASP A 126 13.44 -15.82 1.36
CA ASP A 126 12.52 -15.63 0.24
C ASP A 126 12.33 -14.15 -0.13
N GLY A 127 12.96 -13.23 0.60
CA GLY A 127 12.87 -11.78 0.37
C GLY A 127 11.53 -11.15 0.73
N THR A 128 10.61 -11.92 1.33
CA THR A 128 9.22 -11.51 1.61
C THR A 128 8.97 -11.24 3.08
N TYR A 129 9.86 -11.69 3.97
CA TYR A 129 9.71 -11.49 5.40
C TYR A 129 9.69 -10.00 5.72
N SER A 130 8.62 -9.58 6.38
CA SER A 130 8.53 -8.31 7.08
C SER A 130 7.83 -8.54 8.39
N ARG A 131 8.08 -7.66 9.37
CA ARG A 131 7.38 -7.69 10.67
C ARG A 131 5.87 -7.81 10.48
N VAL A 132 5.32 -7.12 9.48
CA VAL A 132 3.88 -7.12 9.21
C VAL A 132 3.41 -8.34 8.47
N TRP A 133 4.22 -8.90 7.56
CA TRP A 133 3.93 -10.21 7.00
C TRP A 133 3.80 -11.28 8.10
N CYS A 134 4.65 -11.25 9.14
CA CYS A 134 4.55 -12.17 10.27
C CYS A 134 3.22 -12.03 11.05
N PHE A 135 2.72 -10.79 11.21
CA PHE A 135 1.43 -10.53 11.86
C PHE A 135 0.23 -10.97 11.01
N GLU A 136 0.30 -10.82 9.69
CA GLU A 136 -0.80 -11.14 8.77
C GLU A 136 -0.91 -12.65 8.48
N VAL A 137 0.23 -13.36 8.37
CA VAL A 137 0.30 -14.76 7.93
C VAL A 137 0.34 -15.76 9.11
N SER A 138 0.16 -15.27 10.35
CA SER A 138 -0.11 -16.05 11.57
C SER A 138 1.03 -16.84 12.22
N ASP A 139 2.30 -16.59 11.89
CA ASP A 139 3.43 -17.18 12.65
C ASP A 139 3.75 -16.40 13.95
N CYS A 140 3.42 -15.10 14.02
CA CYS A 140 3.71 -14.27 15.21
C CYS A 140 2.55 -14.18 16.22
N THR A 141 1.34 -14.62 15.90
CA THR A 141 0.17 -14.49 16.80
C THR A 141 0.06 -15.60 17.84
N PHE A 142 0.93 -16.63 17.75
CA PHE A 142 0.94 -17.82 18.62
C PHE A 142 2.26 -18.04 19.39
N ARG A 143 3.10 -17.02 19.53
CA ARG A 143 4.24 -17.04 20.48
C ARG A 143 3.97 -16.17 21.70
#